data_AF-A0A3D3LI98-F1
#
_entry.id   AF-A0A3D3LI98-F1
#
_cell.length_a   1.000
_cell.length_b   1.000
_cell.length_c   1.000
_cell.angle_alpha   90.00
_cell.angle_beta   90.00
_cell.angle_gamma   90.00
#
_symmetry.space_group_name_H-M   'P 1'
#
loop_
_entity.id
_entity.type
_entity.pdbx_description
1 polymer ?
#
loop_
_entity_poly.entity_id
_entity_poly.type
_entity_poly.pdbx_seq_one_letter_code
_entity_poly.pdbx_strand_id
1 'polypeptide(L)'
;LGTSILFSLIGVSTLFLAGLSWRYFFAGGLALIPAGWITWTMLLDYQKKRVFTFLDPNSDPLGSGYHILQSKIAIGSGGLTGKGFMQGTQSHLNFLPEKHTDFIFT
;
A
#
# COMPACT_ATOMS: atom_id res chain seq x y z
N LEU A 1 4.78 -8.04 -2.72
CA LEU A 1 5.18 -6.61 -2.66
C LEU A 1 6.01 -6.31 -1.41
N GLY A 2 5.55 -6.63 -0.20
CA GLY A 2 6.33 -6.37 1.03
C GLY A 2 7.72 -7.01 1.03
N THR A 3 7.82 -8.31 0.75
CA THR A 3 9.10 -9.03 0.70
C THR A 3 10.06 -8.51 -0.37
N SER A 4 9.56 -8.18 -1.57
CA SER A 4 10.37 -7.60 -2.64
C SER A 4 10.93 -6.23 -2.26
N ILE A 5 10.13 -5.38 -1.59
CA ILE A 5 10.60 -4.08 -1.09
C ILE A 5 11.69 -4.26 -0.05
N LEU A 6 11.54 -5.21 0.87
CA LEU A 6 12.54 -5.52 1.90
C LEU A 6 13.87 -5.96 1.27
N PHE A 7 13.82 -6.90 0.32
CA PHE A 7 15.04 -7.36 -0.36
C PHE A 7 15.70 -6.25 -1.18
N SER A 8 14.92 -5.43 -1.89
CA SER A 8 15.45 -4.28 -2.62
C SER A 8 16.12 -3.28 -1.68
N LEU A 9 15.52 -2.99 -0.53
CA LEU A 9 16.06 -2.06 0.45
C LEU A 9 17.39 -2.59 1.04
N ILE A 10 17.42 -3.86 1.46
CA ILE A 10 18.63 -4.51 1.96
C ILE A 10 19.74 -4.52 0.89
N GLY A 11 19.39 -4.86 -0.35
CA GLY A 11 20.34 -4.89 -1.46
C GLY A 11 20.95 -3.52 -1.74
N VAL A 12 20.13 -2.47 -1.86
CA VAL A 12 20.57 -1.09 -2.08
C VAL A 12 21.45 -0.60 -0.91
N SER A 13 21.05 -0.86 0.34
CA SER A 13 21.83 -0.49 1.52
C SER A 13 23.19 -1.21 1.56
N THR A 14 23.25 -2.48 1.18
CA THR A 14 24.51 -3.24 1.16
C THR A 14 25.46 -2.69 0.09
N LEU A 15 24.95 -2.40 -1.12
CA LEU A 15 25.74 -1.80 -2.20
C LEU A 15 26.26 -0.40 -1.82
N PHE A 16 25.47 0.36 -1.07
CA PHE A 16 25.87 1.66 -0.56
C PHE A 16 27.03 1.56 0.43
N LEU A 17 26.93 0.66 1.41
CA LEU A 17 27.98 0.41 2.40
C LEU A 17 29.24 -0.19 1.79
N ALA A 18 29.12 -0.95 0.70
CA ALA A 18 30.24 -1.49 -0.07
C ALA A 18 31.04 -0.40 -0.82
N GLY A 19 30.60 0.86 -0.80
CA GLY A 19 31.31 1.98 -1.43
C GLY A 19 31.08 2.09 -2.94
N LEU A 20 29.96 1.56 -3.44
CA LEU A 20 29.63 1.64 -4.86
C LEU A 20 29.48 3.11 -5.31
N SER A 21 30.05 3.45 -6.47
CA SER A 21 30.00 4.83 -6.95
C SER A 21 28.56 5.33 -7.16
N TRP A 22 28.30 6.60 -6.83
CA TRP A 22 26.97 7.19 -6.89
C TRP A 22 26.32 7.15 -8.28
N ARG A 23 27.15 7.03 -9.33
CA ARG A 23 26.71 6.90 -10.73
C ARG A 23 25.82 5.69 -10.95
N TYR A 24 26.09 4.56 -10.27
CA TYR A 24 25.28 3.35 -10.43
C TYR A 24 23.90 3.49 -9.79
N PHE A 25 23.78 4.23 -8.68
CA PHE A 25 22.48 4.53 -8.07
C PHE A 25 21.65 5.43 -8.99
N PHE A 26 22.26 6.48 -9.57
CA PHE A 26 21.57 7.33 -10.54
C PHE A 26 21.21 6.58 -11.82
N ALA A 27 22.11 5.76 -12.37
CA ALA A 27 21.85 4.96 -13.56
C ALA A 27 20.73 3.93 -13.30
N GLY A 28 20.75 3.25 -12.15
CA GLY A 28 19.70 2.32 -11.74
C GLY A 28 18.36 3.02 -11.56
N GLY A 29 18.32 4.17 -10.90
CA GLY A 29 17.12 4.99 -10.75
C GLY A 29 16.56 5.46 -12.10
N LEU A 30 17.43 5.88 -13.01
CA LEU A 30 17.03 6.32 -14.36
C LEU A 30 16.47 5.16 -15.19
N ALA A 31 17.03 3.95 -15.03
CA ALA A 31 16.55 2.74 -15.70
C ALA A 31 15.13 2.32 -15.25
N LEU A 32 14.67 2.73 -14.06
CA LEU A 32 13.32 2.44 -13.60
C LEU A 32 12.25 3.20 -14.39
N ILE A 33 12.58 4.35 -15.01
CA ILE A 33 11.63 5.15 -15.78
C ILE A 33 11.10 4.39 -17.02
N PRO A 34 11.95 3.90 -17.94
CA PRO A 34 11.46 3.11 -19.08
C PRO A 34 10.86 1.77 -18.64
N ALA A 35 11.37 1.15 -17.58
CA ALA A 35 10.81 -0.08 -17.03
C ALA A 35 9.37 0.13 -16.51
N GLY A 36 9.12 1.24 -15.81
CA GLY A 36 7.80 1.63 -15.35
C GLY A 36 6.83 1.89 -16.50
N TRP A 37 7.29 2.59 -17.55
CA TRP A 37 6.49 2.83 -18.75
C TRP A 37 6.08 1.53 -19.45
N ILE A 38 7.02 0.62 -19.68
CA ILE A 38 6.74 -0.69 -20.31
C ILE A 38 5.75 -1.49 -19.46
N THR A 39 5.95 -1.52 -18.14
CA THR A 39 5.05 -2.22 -17.22
C THR A 39 3.62 -1.65 -17.29
N TRP A 40 3.51 -0.32 -17.40
CA TRP A 40 2.22 0.36 -17.51
C TRP A 40 1.48 0.05 -18.81
N THR A 41 2.18 0.01 -19.95
CA THR A 41 1.56 -0.30 -21.25
C THR A 41 1.10 -1.75 -21.34
N MET A 42 1.79 -2.67 -20.67
CA MET A 42 1.43 -4.10 -20.62
C MET A 42 0.33 -4.43 -19.61
N LEU A 43 -0.03 -3.49 -18.73
CA LEU A 43 -1.01 -3.71 -17.66
C LEU A 43 -2.45 -3.77 -18.21
N LEU A 44 -3.24 -4.74 -17.75
CA LEU A 44 -4.65 -4.89 -18.11
C LEU A 44 -5.49 -3.76 -17.47
N ASP A 45 -6.65 -3.45 -18.06
CA ASP A 45 -7.49 -2.32 -17.62
C ASP A 45 -7.94 -2.43 -16.15
N TYR A 46 -8.24 -3.65 -15.68
CA TYR A 46 -8.58 -3.86 -14.27
C TYR A 46 -7.40 -3.63 -13.32
N GLN A 47 -6.18 -3.92 -13.78
CA GLN A 47 -4.95 -3.72 -12.99
C GLN A 47 -4.64 -2.22 -12.89
N LYS A 48 -4.83 -1.48 -13.98
CA LYS A 48 -4.76 -0.01 -14.00
C LYS A 48 -5.81 0.59 -13.06
N LYS A 49 -7.06 0.10 -13.10
CA LYS A 49 -8.13 0.56 -12.20
C LYS A 49 -7.75 0.39 -10.72
N ARG A 50 -7.09 -0.71 -10.34
CA ARG A 50 -6.60 -0.90 -8.96
C ARG A 50 -5.54 0.12 -8.55
N VAL A 51 -4.60 0.46 -9.46
CA VAL A 51 -3.60 1.50 -9.19
C VAL A 51 -4.28 2.86 -9.03
N PHE A 52 -5.26 3.19 -9.88
CA PHE A 52 -6.01 4.43 -9.76
C PHE A 52 -6.86 4.50 -8.49
N THR A 53 -7.54 3.43 -8.10
CA THR A 53 -8.27 3.40 -6.82
C THR A 53 -7.34 3.50 -5.61
N PHE A 54 -6.12 2.95 -5.69
CA PHE A 54 -5.13 3.11 -4.62
C PHE A 54 -4.68 4.57 -4.47
N LEU A 55 -4.44 5.26 -5.59
CA LEU A 55 -4.01 6.67 -5.61
C LEU A 55 -5.14 7.64 -5.28
N ASP A 56 -6.33 7.40 -5.83
CA ASP A 56 -7.56 8.18 -5.57
C ASP A 56 -8.72 7.24 -5.20
N PRO A 57 -8.87 6.91 -3.91
CA PRO A 57 -9.95 6.06 -3.44
C PRO A 57 -11.34 6.73 -3.51
N ASN A 58 -11.42 8.04 -3.78
CA ASN A 58 -12.69 8.75 -3.90
C ASN A 58 -13.31 8.62 -5.30
N SER A 59 -12.56 8.09 -6.27
CA SER A 59 -13.02 7.89 -7.65
C SER A 59 -14.08 6.78 -7.80
N ASP A 60 -14.14 5.83 -6.85
CA ASP A 60 -15.14 4.75 -6.82
C ASP A 60 -15.48 4.36 -5.35
N PRO A 61 -16.24 5.21 -4.62
CA PRO A 61 -16.47 5.04 -3.19
C PRO A 61 -17.43 3.89 -2.84
N LEU A 62 -18.18 3.36 -3.83
CA LEU A 62 -19.10 2.21 -3.65
C LEU A 62 -18.52 0.89 -4.17
N GLY A 63 -17.45 0.94 -4.98
CA GLY A 63 -16.77 -0.23 -5.53
C GLY A 63 -15.44 -0.53 -4.83
N SER A 64 -14.33 -0.41 -5.57
CA SER A 64 -12.99 -0.77 -5.08
C SER A 64 -12.46 0.14 -3.97
N GLY A 65 -13.00 1.36 -3.81
CA GLY A 65 -12.62 2.30 -2.76
C GLY A 65 -13.35 2.11 -1.43
N TYR A 66 -14.43 1.31 -1.40
CA TYR A 66 -15.28 1.14 -0.22
C TYR A 66 -14.52 0.59 0.99
N HIS A 67 -13.70 -0.45 0.80
CA HIS A 67 -12.92 -1.05 1.89
C HIS A 67 -11.82 -0.12 2.42
N ILE A 68 -11.23 0.72 1.56
CA ILE A 68 -10.20 1.69 1.95
C ILE A 68 -10.85 2.82 2.76
N LEU A 69 -12.01 3.32 2.32
CA LEU A 69 -12.75 4.37 3.00
C LEU A 69 -13.28 3.90 4.36
N GLN A 70 -13.83 2.67 4.43
CA GLN A 70 -14.28 2.08 5.69
C GLN A 70 -13.13 1.84 6.66
N SER A 71 -12.00 1.34 6.20
CA SER A 71 -10.79 1.20 7.05
C SER A 71 -10.34 2.55 7.62
N LYS A 72 -10.37 3.62 6.81
CA LYS A 72 -10.02 4.98 7.26
C LYS A 72 -11.01 5.54 8.29
N ILE A 73 -12.32 5.33 8.09
CA ILE A 73 -13.37 5.76 9.04
C ILE A 73 -13.28 4.95 10.33
N ALA A 74 -13.02 3.64 10.26
CA ALA A 74 -12.87 2.79 11.43
C ALA A 74 -11.74 3.29 12.35
N ILE A 75 -10.55 3.53 11.77
CA ILE A 75 -9.39 4.09 12.49
C ILE A 75 -9.69 5.50 13.01
N GLY A 76 -10.24 6.38 12.16
CA GLY A 76 -10.55 7.76 12.54
C GLY A 76 -11.62 7.88 13.63
N SER A 77 -12.54 6.92 13.71
CA SER A 77 -13.58 6.91 14.73
C SER A 77 -13.06 6.54 16.12
N GLY A 78 -11.87 5.95 16.22
CA GLY A 78 -11.26 5.48 17.48
C GLY A 78 -10.90 6.60 18.47
N GLY A 79 -10.68 7.84 18.02
CA GLY A 79 -10.20 8.93 18.88
C GLY A 79 -8.82 8.64 19.53
N LEU A 80 -8.32 9.54 20.37
CA LEU A 80 -7.01 9.41 21.04
C LEU A 80 -6.99 8.32 22.14
N THR A 81 -8.16 7.99 22.70
CA THR A 81 -8.34 7.07 23.84
C THR A 81 -8.95 5.72 23.44
N GLY A 82 -9.27 5.50 22.16
CA GLY A 82 -10.02 4.34 21.71
C GLY A 82 -11.51 4.43 22.08
N LYS A 83 -12.37 3.70 21.36
CA LYS A 83 -13.80 3.58 21.71
C LYS A 83 -14.08 2.67 22.91
N GLY A 84 -13.05 2.02 23.49
CA GLY A 84 -13.19 1.03 24.57
C GLY A 84 -13.24 -0.41 24.07
N PHE A 85 -12.84 -1.36 24.94
CA PHE A 85 -12.79 -2.80 24.66
C PHE A 85 -14.18 -3.30 24.21
N MET A 86 -14.24 -3.95 23.04
CA MET A 86 -15.47 -4.44 22.37
C MET A 86 -16.51 -3.39 21.90
N GLN A 87 -16.25 -2.08 21.99
CA GLN A 87 -17.19 -1.05 21.49
C GLN A 87 -16.89 -0.53 20.08
N GLY A 88 -16.13 -1.30 19.29
CA GLY A 88 -15.85 -0.99 17.88
C GLY A 88 -17.13 -1.07 17.04
N THR A 89 -17.72 0.08 16.70
CA THR A 89 -19.01 0.21 15.98
C THR A 89 -19.02 -0.48 14.60
N GLN A 90 -17.84 -0.82 14.05
CA GLN A 90 -17.69 -1.53 12.78
C GLN A 90 -17.17 -2.97 12.90
N SER A 91 -16.82 -3.44 14.10
CA SER A 91 -16.30 -4.80 14.30
C SER A 91 -17.38 -5.89 14.19
N HIS A 92 -18.66 -5.53 14.26
CA HIS A 92 -19.75 -6.50 14.42
C HIS A 92 -20.54 -6.78 13.14
N LEU A 93 -20.29 -6.05 12.03
CA LEU A 93 -21.12 -6.10 10.82
C LEU A 93 -20.45 -6.71 9.58
N ASN A 94 -19.40 -7.53 9.73
CA ASN A 94 -18.78 -8.28 8.61
C ASN A 94 -18.37 -7.40 7.40
N PHE A 95 -18.06 -6.12 7.60
CA PHE A 95 -17.64 -5.22 6.52
C PHE A 95 -16.16 -5.38 6.11
N LEU A 96 -15.40 -6.21 6.82
CA LEU A 96 -13.99 -6.50 6.57
C LEU A 96 -13.79 -8.03 6.64
N PRO A 97 -13.55 -8.72 5.51
CA PRO A 97 -13.48 -10.19 5.48
C PRO A 97 -12.26 -10.75 6.22
N GLU A 98 -11.18 -9.98 6.39
CA GLU A 98 -9.94 -10.45 7.03
C GLU A 98 -9.46 -9.48 8.12
N LYS A 99 -10.13 -9.47 9.28
CA LYS A 99 -9.74 -8.63 10.42
C LYS A 99 -8.48 -9.14 11.15
N HIS A 100 -8.22 -10.45 11.08
CA HIS A 100 -7.24 -11.10 11.96
C HIS A 100 -5.78 -11.07 11.46
N THR A 101 -5.54 -10.79 10.18
CA THR A 101 -4.21 -10.82 9.54
C THR A 101 -3.61 -9.44 9.28
N ASP A 102 -4.44 -8.44 8.99
CA ASP A 102 -3.97 -7.10 8.59
C ASP A 102 -3.95 -6.05 9.73
N PHE A 103 -4.56 -6.33 10.90
CA PHE A 103 -4.65 -5.37 12.00
C PHE A 103 -4.21 -5.98 13.35
N ILE A 104 -2.90 -6.00 13.61
CA ILE A 104 -2.32 -6.41 14.90
C ILE A 104 -2.68 -5.43 16.06
N PHE A 105 -3.05 -4.19 15.75
CA PHE A 105 -3.41 -3.17 16.75
C PHE A 105 -4.93 -2.87 16.74
N THR A 106 -5.75 -3.85 17.11
CA THR A 106 -7.19 -3.65 17.39
C THR A 106 -7.54 -4.01 18.82
#